data_AF-A0A270BMF1-F1
#
_entry.id   AF-A0A270BMF1-F1
#
_cell.length_a   1.000
_cell.length_b   1.000
_cell.length_c   1.000
_cell.angle_alpha   90.00
_cell.angle_beta   90.00
_cell.angle_gamma   90.00
#
_symmetry.space_group_name_H-M   'P 1'
#
loop_
_entity.id
_entity.type
_entity.pdbx_description
1 polymer ?
#
loop_
_entity_poly.entity_id
_entity_poly.type
_entity_poly.pdbx_seq_one_letter_code
_entity_poly.pdbx_strand_id
1 'polypeptide(L)'
;MDFIRSGERRYSVRVERGNAPPLVMDPAPGFDADLPHDMVHFVAEGVLGLKTGVFGQIAAGGNAGGFRIEAADGARDAKEHRRAVRKQAAKGQRLARDQGREGELSELAAFLFDVEWRRRSRPDSATQRAALGEAERVRASLSADERARLDAAAPRVFDMFDALSAAWRALRAGEALALEWPTLERVG
;
A
#
# COMPACT_ATOMS: atom_id res chain seq x y z
N MET A 1 9.70 5.78 -1.33
CA MET A 1 8.78 4.76 -1.87
C MET A 1 8.23 5.35 -3.13
N ASP A 2 8.47 4.73 -4.27
CA ASP A 2 8.16 5.33 -5.56
C ASP A 2 7.00 4.55 -6.18
N PHE A 3 5.89 5.24 -6.36
CA PHE A 3 4.74 4.74 -7.08
C PHE A 3 4.85 5.21 -8.52
N ILE A 4 5.12 4.27 -9.43
CA ILE A 4 5.53 4.57 -10.81
C ILE A 4 4.37 4.20 -11.72
N ARG A 5 3.92 5.13 -12.57
CA ARG A 5 2.95 4.83 -13.63
C ARG A 5 3.66 4.09 -14.75
N SER A 6 3.84 2.77 -14.62
CA SER A 6 4.69 1.97 -15.51
C SER A 6 4.11 1.74 -16.91
N GLY A 7 2.84 2.04 -17.16
CA GLY A 7 2.24 1.97 -18.50
C GLY A 7 0.75 2.29 -18.52
N GLU A 8 0.09 1.98 -19.64
CA GLU A 8 -1.36 2.13 -19.75
C GLU A 8 -2.06 1.15 -18.81
N ARG A 9 -2.86 1.68 -17.88
CA ARG A 9 -3.56 0.91 -16.84
C ARG A 9 -2.64 0.01 -16.01
N ARG A 10 -1.39 0.44 -15.79
CA ARG A 10 -0.39 -0.28 -15.02
C ARG A 10 0.40 0.68 -14.14
N TYR A 11 0.79 0.18 -12.97
CA TYR A 11 1.74 0.85 -12.10
C TYR A 11 2.67 -0.18 -11.45
N SER A 12 3.77 0.31 -10.91
CA SER A 12 4.69 -0.46 -10.08
C SER A 12 5.03 0.31 -8.82
N VAL A 13 5.52 -0.40 -7.82
CA VAL A 13 6.01 0.19 -6.57
C VAL A 13 7.46 -0.21 -6.41
N ARG A 14 8.35 0.77 -6.24
CA ARG A 14 9.77 0.58 -5.95
C ARG A 14 10.08 1.12 -4.56
N VAL A 15 10.84 0.36 -3.79
CA VAL A 15 11.21 0.70 -2.42
C VAL A 15 12.72 0.75 -2.30
N GLU A 16 13.23 1.97 -2.19
CA GLU A 16 14.62 2.21 -1.81
C GLU A 16 14.85 1.94 -0.33
N ARG A 17 15.97 1.29 -0.01
CA ARG A 17 16.31 0.87 1.36
C ARG A 17 17.79 1.12 1.61
N GLY A 18 18.13 2.02 2.53
CA GLY A 18 19.51 2.50 2.68
C GLY A 18 20.60 1.42 2.81
N ASN A 19 20.32 0.31 3.51
CA ASN A 19 21.29 -0.78 3.73
C ASN A 19 20.83 -2.14 3.14
N ALA A 20 19.92 -2.14 2.17
CA ALA A 20 19.41 -3.36 1.57
C ALA A 20 19.08 -3.15 0.08
N PRO A 21 19.13 -4.20 -0.76
CA PRO A 21 18.74 -4.08 -2.17
C PRO A 21 17.33 -3.47 -2.31
N PRO A 22 17.04 -2.70 -3.37
CA PRO A 22 15.70 -2.20 -3.62
C PRO A 22 14.69 -3.35 -3.70
N LEU A 23 13.45 -3.08 -3.28
CA LEU A 23 12.34 -3.97 -3.57
C LEU A 23 11.50 -3.39 -4.69
N VAL A 24 10.94 -4.26 -5.51
CA VAL A 24 10.03 -3.89 -6.58
C VAL A 24 8.81 -4.79 -6.58
N MET A 25 7.65 -4.21 -6.88
CA MET A 25 6.43 -4.91 -7.25
C MET A 25 5.98 -4.37 -8.60
N ASP A 26 6.17 -5.16 -9.65
CA ASP A 26 5.90 -4.77 -11.04
C ASP A 26 5.40 -5.97 -11.88
N PRO A 27 4.18 -5.92 -12.44
CA PRO A 27 3.16 -4.90 -12.17
C PRO A 27 2.61 -5.04 -10.74
N ALA A 28 2.21 -3.92 -10.15
CA ALA A 28 1.43 -3.90 -8.93
C ALA A 28 -0.05 -4.24 -9.22
N PRO A 29 -0.74 -4.96 -8.30
CA PRO A 29 -2.14 -5.32 -8.46
C PRO A 29 -3.05 -4.10 -8.26
N GLY A 30 -4.31 -4.19 -8.70
CA GLY A 30 -5.32 -3.18 -8.33
C GLY A 30 -5.08 -1.80 -8.93
N PHE A 31 -4.68 -1.72 -10.21
CA PHE A 31 -4.61 -0.43 -10.90
C PHE A 31 -5.95 0.29 -10.84
N ASP A 32 -5.90 1.56 -10.44
CA ASP A 32 -7.01 2.51 -10.56
C ASP A 32 -6.48 3.86 -11.06
N ALA A 33 -7.28 4.51 -11.90
CA ALA A 33 -6.88 5.75 -12.57
C ALA A 33 -6.83 6.95 -11.60
N ASP A 34 -7.59 6.89 -10.52
CA ASP A 34 -7.73 7.97 -9.55
C ASP A 34 -6.72 7.80 -8.42
N LEU A 35 -6.63 6.60 -7.83
CA LEU A 35 -5.76 6.32 -6.70
C LEU A 35 -5.40 4.83 -6.66
N PRO A 36 -4.13 4.45 -6.84
CA PRO A 36 -3.69 3.05 -6.82
C PRO A 36 -3.98 2.35 -5.50
N HIS A 37 -4.28 1.06 -5.56
CA HIS A 37 -4.58 0.23 -4.37
C HIS A 37 -3.47 0.30 -3.32
N ASP A 38 -2.21 0.20 -3.71
CA ASP A 38 -1.10 0.26 -2.75
C ASP A 38 -0.94 1.65 -2.10
N MET A 39 -1.37 2.74 -2.76
CA MET A 39 -1.37 4.07 -2.11
C MET A 39 -2.45 4.16 -1.02
N VAL A 40 -3.57 3.46 -1.19
CA VAL A 40 -4.61 3.36 -0.16
C VAL A 40 -4.03 2.71 1.09
N HIS A 41 -3.39 1.54 0.95
CA HIS A 41 -2.70 0.87 2.05
C HIS A 41 -1.62 1.74 2.68
N PHE A 42 -0.82 2.42 1.85
CA PHE A 42 0.23 3.32 2.31
C PHE A 42 -0.34 4.39 3.25
N VAL A 43 -1.30 5.19 2.81
CA VAL A 43 -1.86 6.25 3.66
C VAL A 43 -2.59 5.68 4.87
N ALA A 44 -3.40 4.63 4.69
CA ALA A 44 -4.18 4.04 5.78
C ALA A 44 -3.27 3.57 6.92
N GLU A 45 -2.24 2.79 6.59
CA GLU A 45 -1.26 2.33 7.57
C GLU A 45 -0.55 3.53 8.22
N GLY A 46 -0.23 4.59 7.47
CA GLY A 46 0.69 5.64 7.93
C GLY A 46 0.01 6.61 8.87
N VAL A 47 -1.22 6.99 8.52
CA VAL A 47 -2.08 7.81 9.38
C VAL A 47 -2.46 7.05 10.64
N LEU A 48 -2.77 5.76 10.53
CA LEU A 48 -3.10 4.96 11.69
C LEU A 48 -1.87 4.54 12.49
N GLY A 49 -0.66 4.56 11.93
CA GLY A 49 0.56 4.07 12.56
C GLY A 49 0.61 2.54 12.68
N LEU A 50 -0.01 1.81 11.74
CA LEU A 50 0.01 0.35 11.66
C LEU A 50 1.38 -0.12 11.15
N LYS A 51 2.00 -1.08 11.83
CA LYS A 51 3.38 -1.53 11.56
C LYS A 51 3.44 -2.96 11.04
N THR A 52 2.35 -3.71 11.13
CA THR A 52 2.30 -5.10 10.64
C THR A 52 1.54 -5.26 9.32
N GLY A 53 1.04 -4.18 8.74
CA GLY A 53 0.52 -4.14 7.36
C GLY A 53 1.63 -4.26 6.29
N VAL A 54 1.29 -4.02 5.03
CA VAL A 54 2.19 -4.16 3.87
C VAL A 54 3.44 -3.30 4.02
N PHE A 55 3.29 -1.99 4.23
CA PHE A 55 4.41 -1.05 4.29
C PHE A 55 5.12 -1.10 5.62
N GLY A 56 4.39 -1.37 6.70
CA GLY A 56 4.97 -1.71 8.00
C GLY A 56 5.92 -2.92 7.92
N GLN A 57 5.50 -4.00 7.27
CA GLN A 57 6.34 -5.18 7.05
C GLN A 57 7.57 -4.86 6.20
N ILE A 58 7.43 -4.06 5.14
CA ILE A 58 8.55 -3.63 4.30
C ILE A 58 9.55 -2.79 5.11
N ALA A 59 9.08 -1.85 5.93
CA ALA A 59 9.90 -1.05 6.81
C ALA A 59 10.63 -1.92 7.86
N ALA A 60 9.98 -2.97 8.35
CA ALA A 60 10.61 -3.99 9.21
C ALA A 60 11.60 -4.89 8.46
N GLY A 61 11.75 -4.72 7.13
CA GLY A 61 12.66 -5.47 6.27
C GLY A 61 12.08 -6.77 5.71
N GLY A 62 10.77 -6.98 5.82
CA GLY A 62 10.01 -8.01 5.10
C GLY A 62 9.73 -7.63 3.65
N ASN A 63 8.92 -8.43 2.97
CA ASN A 63 8.53 -8.20 1.57
C ASN A 63 7.01 -8.24 1.35
N ALA A 64 6.22 -8.32 2.42
CA ALA A 64 4.75 -8.36 2.38
C ALA A 64 4.17 -9.38 1.38
N GLY A 65 4.92 -10.44 1.04
CA GLY A 65 4.52 -11.45 0.04
C GLY A 65 4.56 -11.01 -1.43
N GLY A 66 4.31 -9.73 -1.73
CA GLY A 66 4.23 -9.21 -3.12
C GLY A 66 5.53 -8.62 -3.69
N PHE A 67 6.46 -8.20 -2.82
CA PHE A 67 7.67 -7.51 -3.25
C PHE A 67 8.83 -8.49 -3.49
N ARG A 68 9.58 -8.24 -4.57
CA ARG A 68 10.80 -9.00 -4.91
C ARG A 68 12.02 -8.09 -4.84
N ILE A 69 13.19 -8.67 -4.55
CA ILE A 69 14.45 -7.93 -4.66
C ILE A 69 14.67 -7.58 -6.13
N GLU A 70 14.95 -6.31 -6.41
CA GLU A 70 15.34 -5.88 -7.74
C GLU A 70 16.66 -6.56 -8.15
N ALA A 71 16.69 -7.13 -9.35
CA ALA A 71 17.90 -7.77 -9.85
C ALA A 71 18.96 -6.69 -10.11
N ALA A 72 20.19 -6.92 -9.65
CA ALA A 72 21.31 -6.06 -10.01
C ALA A 72 21.67 -6.29 -11.48
N ASP A 73 22.00 -5.23 -12.21
CA ASP A 73 22.51 -5.34 -13.57
C ASP A 73 23.88 -6.04 -13.57
N GLY A 74 23.95 -7.18 -14.25
CA GLY A 74 25.18 -7.94 -14.47
C GLY A 74 25.36 -9.18 -13.59
N ALA A 75 26.01 -10.19 -14.16
CA ALA A 75 26.22 -11.54 -13.62
C ALA A 75 27.04 -11.63 -12.31
N ARG A 76 27.35 -10.52 -11.64
CA ARG A 76 28.07 -10.54 -10.36
C ARG A 76 27.11 -10.90 -9.24
N ASP A 77 27.22 -12.21 -8.99
CA ASP A 77 26.79 -12.99 -7.85
C ASP A 77 25.30 -13.37 -7.75
N ALA A 78 24.86 -14.12 -8.75
CA ALA A 78 23.60 -14.87 -8.70
C ALA A 78 23.45 -15.73 -7.43
N LYS A 79 24.54 -16.16 -6.77
CA LYS A 79 24.47 -16.93 -5.52
C LYS A 79 24.16 -16.02 -4.32
N GLU A 80 24.80 -14.86 -4.22
CA GLU A 80 24.47 -13.83 -3.22
C GLU A 80 23.05 -13.31 -3.42
N HIS A 81 22.62 -13.04 -4.66
CA HIS A 81 21.25 -12.65 -4.95
C HIS A 81 20.26 -13.73 -4.48
N ARG A 82 20.49 -15.01 -4.83
CA ARG A 82 19.66 -16.12 -4.34
C ARG A 82 19.64 -16.21 -2.82
N ARG A 83 20.78 -15.97 -2.15
CA ARG A 83 20.87 -15.96 -0.68
C ARG A 83 20.06 -14.80 -0.09
N ALA A 84 20.14 -13.62 -0.69
CA ALA A 84 19.38 -12.44 -0.27
C ALA A 84 17.87 -12.67 -0.44
N VAL A 85 17.43 -13.20 -1.59
CA VAL A 85 16.02 -13.55 -1.84
C VAL A 85 15.50 -14.55 -0.82
N ARG A 86 16.25 -15.62 -0.53
CA ARG A 86 15.86 -16.62 0.48
C ARG A 86 15.75 -16.01 1.88
N LYS A 87 16.74 -15.21 2.28
CA LYS A 87 16.75 -14.50 3.58
C LYS A 87 15.54 -13.56 3.68
N GLN A 88 15.23 -12.85 2.61
CA GLN A 88 14.10 -11.93 2.52
C GLN A 88 12.78 -12.69 2.64
N ALA A 89 12.60 -13.77 1.88
CA ALA A 89 11.39 -14.59 1.93
C ALA A 89 11.17 -15.20 3.33
N ALA A 90 12.22 -15.73 3.97
CA ALA A 90 12.11 -16.25 5.33
C ALA A 90 11.71 -15.18 6.35
N LYS A 91 12.28 -13.97 6.23
CA LYS A 91 11.92 -12.84 7.09
C LYS A 91 10.49 -12.36 6.84
N GLY A 92 10.07 -12.27 5.57
CA GLY A 92 8.71 -11.92 5.18
C GLY A 92 7.68 -12.91 5.71
N GLN A 93 7.92 -14.21 5.57
CA GLN A 93 7.04 -15.25 6.12
C GLN A 93 6.90 -15.17 7.64
N ARG A 94 7.98 -14.85 8.36
CA ARG A 94 7.92 -14.64 9.82
C ARG A 94 7.04 -13.44 10.16
N LEU A 95 7.30 -12.29 9.53
CA LEU A 95 6.53 -11.07 9.78
C LEU A 95 5.04 -11.22 9.43
N ALA A 96 4.72 -11.95 8.35
CA ALA A 96 3.33 -12.24 7.99
C ALA A 96 2.63 -13.14 9.03
N ARG A 97 3.33 -14.10 9.64
CA ARG A 97 2.78 -14.90 10.75
C ARG A 97 2.56 -14.06 12.01
N ASP A 98 3.43 -13.09 12.23
CA ASP A 98 3.39 -12.19 13.39
C ASP A 98 2.45 -10.99 13.16
N GLN A 99 1.71 -10.93 12.04
CA GLN A 99 0.93 -9.75 11.67
C GLN A 99 -0.17 -9.40 12.68
N GLY A 100 -0.76 -10.44 13.27
CA GLY A 100 -1.85 -10.36 14.24
C GLY A 100 -3.04 -9.51 13.79
N ARG A 101 -3.78 -9.00 14.78
CA ARG A 101 -4.96 -8.16 14.56
C ARG A 101 -4.63 -6.84 13.88
N GLU A 102 -3.45 -6.28 14.10
CA GLU A 102 -3.03 -5.02 13.48
C GLU A 102 -2.87 -5.17 11.95
N GLY A 103 -2.39 -6.33 11.48
CA GLY A 103 -2.27 -6.62 10.05
C GLY A 103 -3.64 -6.75 9.39
N GLU A 104 -4.57 -7.45 10.05
CA GLU A 104 -5.97 -7.50 9.61
C GLU A 104 -6.61 -6.11 9.59
N LEU A 105 -6.36 -5.29 10.61
CA LEU A 105 -6.88 -3.93 10.68
C LEU A 105 -6.36 -3.07 9.53
N SER A 106 -5.13 -3.29 9.04
CA SER A 106 -4.61 -2.60 7.84
C SER A 106 -5.48 -2.87 6.62
N GLU A 107 -5.79 -4.15 6.35
CA GLU A 107 -6.64 -4.55 5.22
C GLU A 107 -8.04 -3.98 5.34
N LEU A 108 -8.66 -4.09 6.52
CA LEU A 108 -10.00 -3.57 6.76
C LEU A 108 -10.04 -2.04 6.66
N ALA A 109 -9.04 -1.34 7.20
CA ALA A 109 -8.96 0.11 7.13
C ALA A 109 -8.80 0.61 5.69
N ALA A 110 -7.88 0.01 4.92
CA ALA A 110 -7.70 0.34 3.52
C ALA A 110 -8.99 0.15 2.72
N PHE A 111 -9.68 -0.98 2.91
CA PHE A 111 -10.97 -1.24 2.28
C PHE A 111 -12.03 -0.19 2.64
N LEU A 112 -12.22 0.07 3.94
CA LEU A 112 -13.24 1.01 4.41
C LEU A 112 -12.98 2.44 3.94
N PHE A 113 -11.73 2.91 4.01
CA PHE A 113 -11.38 4.25 3.52
C PHE A 113 -11.52 4.37 2.01
N ASP A 114 -11.14 3.34 1.24
CA ASP A 114 -11.29 3.35 -0.22
C ASP A 114 -12.76 3.46 -0.63
N VAL A 115 -13.62 2.60 -0.07
CA VAL A 115 -15.07 2.61 -0.37
C VAL A 115 -15.69 3.95 0.01
N GLU A 116 -15.41 4.46 1.20
CA GLU A 116 -15.97 5.71 1.71
C GLU A 116 -15.50 6.92 0.90
N TRP A 117 -14.23 6.98 0.53
CA TRP A 117 -13.70 8.07 -0.30
C TRP A 117 -14.28 8.03 -1.71
N ARG A 118 -14.31 6.85 -2.34
CA ARG A 118 -14.81 6.68 -3.72
C ARG A 118 -16.31 6.90 -3.84
N ARG A 119 -17.09 6.71 -2.77
CA ARG A 119 -18.54 6.95 -2.80
C ARG A 119 -18.90 8.38 -3.24
N ARG A 120 -17.98 9.35 -3.08
CA ARG A 120 -18.16 10.77 -3.42
C ARG A 120 -18.18 11.02 -4.93
N SER A 121 -17.54 10.15 -5.71
CA SER A 121 -17.30 10.36 -7.14
C SER A 121 -17.79 9.20 -8.02
N ARG A 122 -17.99 8.01 -7.45
CA ARG A 122 -18.44 6.84 -8.20
C ARG A 122 -19.96 6.90 -8.44
N PRO A 123 -20.42 6.56 -9.65
CA PRO A 123 -21.85 6.54 -9.94
C PRO A 123 -22.56 5.46 -9.14
N ASP A 124 -23.82 5.69 -8.82
CA ASP A 124 -24.67 4.67 -8.21
C ASP A 124 -24.84 3.50 -9.19
N SER A 125 -24.26 2.36 -8.82
CA SER A 125 -24.21 1.14 -9.62
C SER A 125 -24.37 -0.08 -8.71
N ALA A 126 -24.74 -1.22 -9.28
CA ALA A 126 -24.88 -2.46 -8.51
C ALA A 126 -23.57 -2.82 -7.77
N THR A 127 -22.42 -2.63 -8.44
CA THR A 127 -21.09 -2.82 -7.84
C THR A 127 -20.84 -1.85 -6.68
N GLN A 128 -21.15 -0.57 -6.84
CA GLN A 128 -20.96 0.42 -5.78
C GLN A 128 -21.86 0.11 -4.56
N ARG A 129 -23.13 -0.25 -4.78
CA ARG A 129 -24.04 -0.64 -3.69
C ARG A 129 -23.58 -1.91 -2.97
N ALA A 130 -23.05 -2.88 -3.70
CA ALA A 130 -22.49 -4.09 -3.10
C ALA A 130 -21.26 -3.76 -2.23
N ALA A 131 -20.36 -2.87 -2.71
CA ALA A 131 -19.20 -2.43 -1.95
C ALA A 131 -19.60 -1.66 -0.68
N LEU A 132 -20.58 -0.76 -0.76
CA LEU A 132 -21.12 -0.05 0.41
C LEU A 132 -21.74 -1.00 1.43
N GLY A 133 -22.54 -1.96 0.99
CA GLY A 133 -23.12 -2.97 1.88
C GLY A 133 -22.09 -3.88 2.53
N GLU A 134 -20.98 -4.18 1.84
CA GLU A 134 -19.85 -4.90 2.45
C GLU A 134 -19.09 -4.01 3.45
N ALA A 135 -18.86 -2.75 3.13
CA ALA A 135 -18.24 -1.80 4.06
C ALA A 135 -19.06 -1.64 5.35
N GLU A 136 -20.39 -1.62 5.27
CA GLU A 136 -21.27 -1.63 6.45
C GLU A 136 -21.08 -2.89 7.30
N ARG A 137 -21.02 -4.08 6.69
CA ARG A 137 -20.77 -5.35 7.39
C ARG A 137 -19.40 -5.38 8.05
N VAL A 138 -18.36 -4.98 7.32
CA VAL A 138 -16.99 -4.90 7.84
C VAL A 138 -16.94 -3.93 9.03
N ARG A 139 -17.52 -2.74 8.91
CA ARG A 139 -17.56 -1.75 10.00
C ARG A 139 -18.30 -2.28 11.23
N ALA A 140 -19.35 -3.09 11.03
CA ALA A 140 -20.08 -3.73 12.12
C ALA A 140 -19.24 -4.79 12.86
N SER A 141 -18.29 -5.45 12.19
CA SER A 141 -17.40 -6.44 12.81
C SER A 141 -16.27 -5.85 13.66
N LEU A 142 -15.97 -4.56 13.51
CA LEU A 142 -14.91 -3.89 14.27
C LEU A 142 -15.27 -3.74 15.75
N SER A 143 -14.26 -3.59 16.62
CA SER A 143 -14.50 -3.14 17.99
C SER A 143 -14.91 -1.67 18.03
N ALA A 144 -15.43 -1.20 19.18
CA ALA A 144 -15.75 0.21 19.35
C ALA A 144 -14.51 1.11 19.24
N ASP A 145 -13.39 0.67 19.80
CA ASP A 145 -12.11 1.39 19.75
C ASP A 145 -11.52 1.43 18.33
N GLU A 146 -11.62 0.32 17.59
CA GLU A 146 -11.21 0.27 16.19
C GLU A 146 -12.02 1.24 15.34
N ARG A 147 -13.36 1.24 15.49
CA ARG A 147 -14.23 2.22 14.80
C ARG A 147 -13.87 3.66 15.15
N ALA A 148 -13.71 3.97 16.44
CA ALA A 148 -13.36 5.32 16.87
C ALA A 148 -12.02 5.78 16.31
N ARG A 149 -11.02 4.89 16.24
CA ARG A 149 -9.71 5.18 15.64
C ARG A 149 -9.82 5.45 14.14
N LEU A 150 -10.60 4.66 13.40
CA LEU A 150 -10.83 4.90 11.96
C LEU A 150 -11.57 6.20 11.72
N ASP A 151 -12.63 6.47 12.49
CA ASP A 151 -13.43 7.70 12.37
C ASP A 151 -12.57 8.95 12.65
N ALA A 152 -11.70 8.89 13.66
CA ALA A 152 -10.76 9.97 13.98
C ALA A 152 -9.68 10.18 12.90
N ALA A 153 -9.25 9.12 12.23
CA ALA A 153 -8.25 9.18 11.15
C ALA A 153 -8.83 9.64 9.81
N ALA A 154 -10.12 9.43 9.58
CA ALA A 154 -10.78 9.60 8.29
C ALA A 154 -10.52 10.98 7.62
N PRO A 155 -10.64 12.13 8.32
CA PRO A 155 -10.39 13.43 7.68
C PRO A 155 -9.00 13.54 7.07
N ARG A 156 -7.96 13.16 7.84
CA ARG A 156 -6.56 13.21 7.38
C ARG A 156 -6.30 12.21 6.24
N VAL A 157 -6.89 11.02 6.30
CA VAL A 157 -6.78 10.03 5.22
C VAL A 157 -7.38 10.59 3.92
N PHE A 158 -8.56 11.19 4.00
CA PHE A 158 -9.24 11.72 2.82
C PHE A 158 -8.55 12.93 2.21
N ASP A 159 -8.03 13.85 3.02
CA ASP A 159 -7.23 14.98 2.54
C ASP A 159 -5.99 14.48 1.78
N MET A 160 -5.34 13.43 2.29
CA MET A 160 -4.20 12.80 1.65
C MET A 160 -4.59 12.08 0.35
N PHE A 161 -5.71 11.37 0.33
CA PHE A 161 -6.23 10.73 -0.88
C PHE A 161 -6.54 11.74 -1.98
N ASP A 162 -7.16 12.87 -1.64
CA ASP A 162 -7.45 13.94 -2.60
C ASP A 162 -6.14 14.50 -3.19
N ALA A 163 -5.16 14.81 -2.34
CA ALA A 163 -3.86 15.33 -2.77
C ALA A 163 -3.08 14.32 -3.63
N LEU A 164 -3.02 13.06 -3.22
CA LEU A 164 -2.33 11.99 -3.95
C LEU A 164 -3.05 11.63 -5.24
N SER A 165 -4.38 11.63 -5.27
CA SER A 165 -5.15 11.37 -6.48
C SER A 165 -4.88 12.44 -7.55
N ALA A 166 -4.86 13.71 -7.15
CA ALA A 166 -4.52 14.80 -8.06
C ALA A 166 -3.10 14.64 -8.65
N ALA A 167 -2.11 14.34 -7.80
CA ALA A 167 -0.74 14.11 -8.26
C ALA A 167 -0.63 12.87 -9.16
N TRP A 168 -1.27 11.77 -8.79
CA TRP A 168 -1.25 10.52 -9.54
C TRP A 168 -1.82 10.68 -10.94
N ARG A 169 -2.94 11.41 -11.08
CA ARG A 169 -3.58 11.69 -12.38
C ARG A 169 -2.72 12.55 -13.29
N ALA A 170 -1.88 13.41 -12.72
CA ALA A 170 -0.98 14.28 -13.48
C ALA A 170 0.23 13.54 -14.06
N LEU A 171 0.58 12.37 -13.51
CA LEU A 171 1.72 11.58 -13.96
C LEU A 171 1.50 10.99 -15.36
N ARG A 172 2.55 11.08 -16.18
CA ARG A 172 2.70 10.36 -17.44
C ARG A 172 3.27 8.97 -17.19
N ALA A 173 3.18 8.11 -18.21
CA ALA A 173 3.84 6.81 -18.16
C ALA A 173 5.37 6.99 -18.00
N GLY A 174 5.97 6.26 -17.07
CA GLY A 174 7.37 6.36 -16.67
C GLY A 174 7.66 7.34 -15.53
N GLU A 175 6.71 8.21 -15.18
CA GLU A 175 6.87 9.14 -14.05
C GLU A 175 6.47 8.48 -12.72
N ALA A 176 7.02 9.01 -11.63
CA ALA A 176 6.87 8.47 -10.30
C ALA A 176 6.40 9.52 -9.29
N LEU A 177 5.58 9.09 -8.33
CA LEU A 177 5.32 9.83 -7.12
C LEU A 177 6.13 9.20 -5.98
N ALA A 178 7.11 9.94 -5.47
CA ALA A 178 7.96 9.51 -4.38
C ALA A 178 7.40 9.98 -3.03
N LEU A 179 7.18 9.03 -2.13
CA LEU A 179 6.63 9.24 -0.79
C LEU A 179 7.54 8.61 0.27
N GLU A 180 7.63 9.25 1.43
CA GLU A 180 8.35 8.73 2.59
C GLU A 180 7.41 8.02 3.56
N TRP A 181 7.87 6.89 4.08
CA TRP A 181 7.18 6.11 5.09
C TRP A 181 7.86 6.27 6.46
N PRO A 182 7.15 6.53 7.57
CA PRO A 182 5.69 6.65 7.71
C PRO A 182 5.16 8.09 7.67
N THR A 183 6.00 9.08 7.37
CA THR A 183 5.61 10.51 7.41
C THR A 183 4.57 10.89 6.35
N LEU A 184 4.50 10.11 5.26
CA LEU A 184 3.67 10.34 4.08
C LEU A 184 4.07 11.59 3.28
N GLU A 185 5.24 12.16 3.58
CA GLU A 185 5.74 13.34 2.90
C GLU A 185 6.18 13.00 1.48
N ARG A 186 5.98 13.94 0.55
CA ARG A 186 6.53 13.83 -0.80
C ARG A 186 8.01 14.13 -0.77
N VAL A 187 8.78 13.29 -1.46
CA VAL A 187 10.23 13.46 -1.60
C VAL A 187 10.51 13.84 -3.04
N GLY A 188 11.07 15.03 -3.28
CA GLY A 188 11.36 15.53 -4.62
C GLY A 188 10.93 16.97 -4.82
#